data_AF-A0A354FUT8-F1
#
_entry.id   AF-A0A354FUT8-F1
#
_cell.length_a   1.000
_cell.length_b   1.000
_cell.length_c   1.000
_cell.angle_alpha   90.00
_cell.angle_beta   90.00
_cell.angle_gamma   90.00
#
_symmetry.space_group_name_H-M   'P 1'
#
loop_
_entity.id
_entity.type
_entity.pdbx_description
1 polymer ?
#
loop_
_entity_poly.entity_id
_entity_poly.type
_entity_poly.pdbx_seq_one_letter_code
_entity_poly.pdbx_strand_id
1 'polypeptide(L)'
;FLHYWFRTPGAQPRNYSSWLADCAVAVDHIHPNKTFLIDLLPDLEKHHEAWRARHWVDEMGMFWQSGHDDGMEFNINSRQTKDILRGDRAFRPTFNSYMWADAKALEQISKLAGDPAKAERYRKRAAALKSVVQEKLWDPKRQFFFPMSSREEIDKEGNVVKAHTLTYQSGKFAGSPHGRELHGYVPWAFNLPDPGKEAAWKFLMDPEYFKAPFGPSTTERNDPMFLLQPGCCWWSGQSWPFATTQTLKAMANVLHNYPQEHISRIDYANLLHTFAISHRKDGKPYIAEALHPDTGSWAGHDMRNRSEHYFHSNFNDLVITGLVGLKADGGDTLVVDPLVPASWDFFALDAIPYQGHEVAICWDKKGDRYGQGVGLHVLVDGKKVASSPKLAKLEVKLPAAREVPLNEETRFNYAVNNDGDYFPSYDASHTGPESSLALIYDGQYRYDTPPSNRWTSVGSTTKSDWVSIDLGMPRPIDTIKLFLLDDGEGVVAPSRFELQHWDGKAWVEIPGQNRNPKTPAGGRPNTISFSETPLQRMRVVLHR
;
A
#
# COMPACT_ATOMS: atom_id res chain seq x y z
N PHE A 1 -8.17 9.08 -4.01
CA PHE A 1 -8.22 7.86 -3.18
C PHE A 1 -9.23 7.95 -2.05
N LEU A 2 -9.07 8.83 -1.04
CA LEU A 2 -10.00 8.87 0.10
C LEU A 2 -11.45 9.22 -0.29
N HIS A 3 -11.66 10.14 -1.25
CA HIS A 3 -12.99 10.38 -1.82
C HIS A 3 -13.64 9.11 -2.38
N TYR A 4 -12.89 8.23 -3.04
CA TYR A 4 -13.44 6.97 -3.54
C TYR A 4 -13.93 6.11 -2.37
N TRP A 5 -13.07 5.87 -1.37
CA TRP A 5 -13.41 4.99 -0.25
C TRP A 5 -14.55 5.48 0.65
N PHE A 6 -14.75 6.80 0.76
CA PHE A 6 -15.78 7.36 1.64
C PHE A 6 -17.03 7.86 0.93
N ARG A 7 -16.91 8.32 -0.33
CA ARG A 7 -17.97 9.03 -1.04
C ARG A 7 -18.44 8.32 -2.31
N THR A 8 -17.78 7.25 -2.76
CA THR A 8 -18.31 6.40 -3.82
C THR A 8 -19.33 5.40 -3.25
N PRO A 9 -20.57 5.35 -3.77
CA PRO A 9 -21.54 4.34 -3.39
C PRO A 9 -20.98 2.93 -3.53
N GLY A 10 -21.30 2.03 -2.59
CA GLY A 10 -20.84 0.63 -2.63
C GLY A 10 -19.42 0.39 -2.11
N ALA A 11 -18.58 1.42 -1.95
CA ALA A 11 -17.25 1.26 -1.37
C ALA A 11 -17.31 0.68 0.06
N GLN A 12 -16.43 -0.27 0.36
CA GLN A 12 -16.41 -1.00 1.64
C GLN A 12 -15.09 -0.77 2.40
N PRO A 13 -14.82 0.45 2.91
CA PRO A 13 -13.55 0.79 3.56
C PRO A 13 -13.30 0.05 4.88
N ARG A 14 -14.22 -0.83 5.30
CA ARG A 14 -14.21 -1.49 6.61
C ARG A 14 -14.33 -3.02 6.52
N ASN A 15 -13.97 -3.60 5.38
CA ASN A 15 -13.79 -5.06 5.26
C ASN A 15 -12.48 -5.53 5.88
N TYR A 16 -11.44 -4.70 5.80
CA TYR A 16 -10.14 -4.94 6.40
C TYR A 16 -9.75 -3.77 7.30
N SER A 17 -8.93 -4.07 8.30
CA SER A 17 -8.31 -3.07 9.17
C SER A 17 -7.55 -2.02 8.36
N SER A 18 -7.66 -0.75 8.77
CA SER A 18 -7.00 0.37 8.07
C SER A 18 -6.72 1.54 9.04
N TRP A 19 -5.81 2.43 8.62
CA TRP A 19 -5.41 3.67 9.32
C TRP A 19 -5.61 4.89 8.40
N LEU A 20 -6.83 5.06 7.89
CA LEU A 20 -7.10 6.02 6.81
C LEU A 20 -6.95 7.49 7.23
N ALA A 21 -7.19 7.81 8.51
CA ALA A 21 -6.99 9.18 9.00
C ALA A 21 -5.50 9.50 9.15
N ASP A 22 -4.70 8.56 9.65
CA ASP A 22 -3.23 8.68 9.66
C ASP A 22 -2.68 8.88 8.24
N CYS A 23 -3.16 8.11 7.26
CA CYS A 23 -2.79 8.31 5.86
C CYS A 23 -3.17 9.71 5.33
N ALA A 24 -4.34 10.25 5.70
CA ALA A 24 -4.77 11.57 5.26
C ALA A 24 -3.81 12.67 5.75
N VAL A 25 -3.43 12.61 7.03
CA VAL A 25 -2.45 13.52 7.63
C VAL A 25 -1.05 13.34 7.01
N ALA A 26 -0.61 12.10 6.81
CA ALA A 26 0.68 11.81 6.20
C ALA A 26 0.80 12.39 4.77
N VAL A 27 -0.28 12.37 3.99
CA VAL A 27 -0.32 13.03 2.67
C VAL A 27 -0.31 14.55 2.81
N ASP A 28 -1.06 15.13 3.75
CA ASP A 28 -1.05 16.59 3.99
C ASP A 28 0.33 17.11 4.40
N HIS A 29 1.11 16.33 5.16
CA HIS A 29 2.50 16.68 5.49
C HIS A 29 3.42 16.84 4.27
N ILE A 30 3.08 16.21 3.14
CA ILE A 30 3.85 16.24 1.89
C ILE A 30 3.20 17.22 0.89
N HIS A 31 1.88 17.20 0.79
CA HIS A 31 1.07 18.01 -0.13
C HIS A 31 0.01 18.76 0.68
N PRO A 32 0.40 19.85 1.37
CA PRO A 32 -0.47 20.54 2.30
C PRO A 32 -1.68 21.07 1.57
N ASN A 33 -2.87 20.69 2.04
CA ASN A 33 -4.14 21.18 1.58
C ASN A 33 -5.13 21.15 2.75
N LYS A 34 -5.07 22.22 3.55
CA LYS A 34 -5.90 22.36 4.76
C LYS A 34 -7.39 22.25 4.45
N THR A 35 -7.83 22.85 3.34
CA THR A 35 -9.25 22.85 2.96
C THR A 35 -9.74 21.43 2.72
N PHE A 36 -8.99 20.66 1.94
CA PHE A 36 -9.28 19.26 1.65
C PHE A 36 -9.24 18.38 2.91
N LEU A 37 -8.23 18.55 3.76
CA LEU A 37 -8.11 17.74 4.97
C LEU A 37 -9.25 17.99 5.96
N ILE A 38 -9.69 19.25 6.10
CA ILE A 38 -10.86 19.61 6.92
C ILE A 38 -12.15 19.07 6.30
N ASP A 39 -12.30 19.15 4.97
CA ASP A 39 -13.46 18.61 4.26
C ASP A 39 -13.62 17.09 4.46
N LEU A 40 -12.51 16.35 4.57
CA LEU A 40 -12.52 14.92 4.88
C LEU A 40 -12.85 14.58 6.34
N LEU A 41 -12.77 15.54 7.27
CA LEU A 41 -12.91 15.28 8.71
C LEU A 41 -14.21 14.53 9.07
N PRO A 42 -15.41 14.91 8.58
CA PRO A 42 -16.64 14.18 8.90
C PRO A 42 -16.63 12.72 8.42
N ASP A 43 -16.00 12.45 7.27
CA ASP A 43 -15.89 11.09 6.71
C ASP A 43 -14.97 10.22 7.57
N LEU A 44 -13.81 10.77 7.96
CA LEU A 44 -12.83 10.12 8.81
C LEU A 44 -13.38 9.84 10.22
N GLU A 45 -14.11 10.80 10.81
CA GLU A 45 -14.78 10.62 12.09
C GLU A 45 -15.83 9.51 12.02
N LYS A 46 -16.70 9.56 11.01
CA LYS A 46 -17.72 8.52 10.78
C LYS A 46 -17.07 7.15 10.62
N HIS A 47 -15.94 7.07 9.91
CA HIS A 47 -15.20 5.83 9.76
C HIS A 47 -14.67 5.30 11.10
N HIS A 48 -14.00 6.14 11.90
CA HIS A 48 -13.43 5.77 13.20
C HIS A 48 -14.52 5.38 14.21
N GLU A 49 -15.62 6.14 14.32
CA GLU A 49 -16.72 5.80 15.22
C GLU A 49 -17.45 4.52 14.76
N ALA A 50 -17.55 4.26 13.46
CA ALA A 50 -18.15 3.00 12.95
C ALA A 50 -17.29 1.76 13.27
N TRP A 51 -15.96 1.90 13.31
CA TRP A 51 -15.10 0.86 13.87
C TRP A 51 -15.33 0.68 15.36
N ARG A 52 -15.36 1.79 16.12
CA ARG A 52 -15.60 1.75 17.57
C ARG A 52 -16.91 1.07 17.90
N ALA A 53 -18.01 1.43 17.23
CA ALA A 53 -19.33 0.84 17.47
C ALA A 53 -19.38 -0.69 17.25
N ARG A 54 -18.52 -1.23 16.39
CA ARG A 54 -18.54 -2.66 16.02
C ARG A 54 -17.44 -3.49 16.70
N HIS A 55 -16.28 -2.90 16.96
CA HIS A 55 -15.06 -3.63 17.35
C HIS A 55 -14.51 -3.23 18.73
N TRP A 56 -15.01 -2.18 19.37
CA TRP A 56 -14.55 -1.77 20.69
C TRP A 56 -15.13 -2.65 21.80
N VAL A 57 -14.30 -2.99 22.79
CA VAL A 57 -14.70 -3.68 24.03
C VAL A 57 -14.43 -2.76 25.20
N ASP A 58 -15.48 -2.23 25.83
CA ASP A 58 -15.37 -1.20 26.86
C ASP A 58 -14.59 -1.68 28.09
N GLU A 59 -14.78 -2.93 28.51
CA GLU A 59 -14.11 -3.53 29.66
C GLU A 59 -12.59 -3.64 29.46
N MET A 60 -12.17 -3.79 28.19
CA MET A 60 -10.77 -3.98 27.83
C MET A 60 -10.11 -2.68 27.35
N GLY A 61 -10.90 -1.68 26.98
CA GLY A 61 -10.41 -0.43 26.41
C GLY A 61 -9.69 -0.62 25.08
N MET A 62 -10.03 -1.66 24.31
CA MET A 62 -9.31 -2.04 23.08
C MET A 62 -10.28 -2.46 21.99
N PHE A 63 -9.78 -2.44 20.75
CA PHE A 63 -10.44 -2.96 19.57
C PHE A 63 -10.09 -4.44 19.37
N TRP A 64 -11.09 -5.28 19.11
CA TRP A 64 -10.89 -6.65 18.65
C TRP A 64 -10.87 -6.71 17.12
N GLN A 65 -10.09 -7.66 16.58
CA GLN A 65 -10.10 -8.02 15.17
C GLN A 65 -9.73 -9.49 14.99
N SER A 66 -10.14 -10.10 13.88
CA SER A 66 -9.66 -11.43 13.48
C SER A 66 -8.34 -11.32 12.72
N GLY A 67 -7.55 -12.40 12.68
CA GLY A 67 -6.32 -12.36 11.88
C GLY A 67 -6.59 -12.22 10.37
N HIS A 68 -7.65 -12.85 9.86
CA HIS A 68 -8.04 -12.74 8.45
C HIS A 68 -8.52 -11.35 8.05
N ASP A 69 -9.28 -10.64 8.90
CA ASP A 69 -9.72 -9.27 8.59
C ASP A 69 -8.60 -8.22 8.81
N ASP A 70 -7.45 -8.63 9.34
CA ASP A 70 -6.18 -7.90 9.25
C ASP A 70 -5.42 -8.20 7.94
N GLY A 71 -5.97 -9.06 7.08
CA GLY A 71 -5.32 -9.56 5.87
C GLY A 71 -4.31 -10.67 6.14
N MET A 72 -4.39 -11.36 7.29
CA MET A 72 -3.37 -12.31 7.78
C MET A 72 -3.96 -13.69 8.13
N GLU A 73 -4.65 -14.34 7.19
CA GLU A 73 -5.33 -15.62 7.43
C GLU A 73 -4.38 -16.81 7.71
N PHE A 74 -4.87 -17.85 8.38
CA PHE A 74 -4.04 -19.00 8.82
C PHE A 74 -2.79 -18.63 9.63
N ASN A 75 -2.82 -17.51 10.35
CA ASN A 75 -1.80 -17.17 11.35
C ASN A 75 -1.84 -18.15 12.54
N ILE A 76 -0.85 -18.06 13.42
CA ILE A 76 -0.75 -19.03 14.53
C ILE A 76 -1.90 -18.91 15.54
N ASN A 77 -2.52 -17.73 15.69
CA ASN A 77 -3.68 -17.56 16.56
C ASN A 77 -4.96 -18.16 15.95
N SER A 78 -5.22 -17.93 14.66
CA SER A 78 -6.41 -18.50 14.01
C SER A 78 -6.38 -20.01 14.01
N ARG A 79 -5.20 -20.60 13.81
CA ARG A 79 -5.00 -22.06 13.79
C ARG A 79 -5.16 -22.74 15.16
N GLN A 80 -5.42 -21.98 16.22
CA GLN A 80 -5.79 -22.46 17.56
C GLN A 80 -7.30 -22.35 17.82
N THR A 81 -8.13 -22.17 16.78
CA THR A 81 -9.59 -22.14 16.88
C THR A 81 -10.21 -23.19 15.93
N LYS A 82 -11.54 -23.33 15.94
CA LYS A 82 -12.25 -24.20 14.97
C LYS A 82 -12.16 -23.67 13.54
N ASP A 83 -12.26 -22.36 13.36
CA ASP A 83 -12.07 -21.68 12.09
C ASP A 83 -10.60 -21.28 11.94
N ILE A 84 -9.80 -22.20 11.40
CA ILE A 84 -8.36 -21.98 11.27
C ILE A 84 -7.97 -20.92 10.23
N LEU A 85 -8.89 -20.57 9.32
CA LEU A 85 -8.67 -19.54 8.30
C LEU A 85 -8.87 -18.15 8.91
N ARG A 86 -10.06 -17.90 9.46
CA ARG A 86 -10.42 -16.58 10.01
C ARG A 86 -9.86 -16.35 11.40
N GLY A 87 -9.89 -17.40 12.22
CA GLY A 87 -9.67 -17.33 13.66
C GLY A 87 -10.89 -16.81 14.40
N ASP A 88 -10.65 -16.29 15.58
CA ASP A 88 -11.66 -15.58 16.37
C ASP A 88 -11.18 -14.17 16.74
N ARG A 89 -11.99 -13.44 17.49
CA ARG A 89 -11.75 -12.08 17.96
C ARG A 89 -10.54 -12.05 18.89
N ALA A 90 -9.56 -11.23 18.56
CA ALA A 90 -8.41 -10.96 19.41
C ALA A 90 -8.14 -9.45 19.48
N PHE A 91 -7.63 -8.98 20.62
CA PHE A 91 -7.00 -7.68 20.74
C PHE A 91 -5.61 -7.79 20.12
N ARG A 92 -5.46 -7.28 18.89
CA ARG A 92 -4.24 -7.44 18.09
C ARG A 92 -3.38 -6.17 18.14
N PRO A 93 -2.03 -6.28 18.21
CA PRO A 93 -1.13 -5.13 18.16
C PRO A 93 -1.33 -4.27 16.90
N THR A 94 -1.66 -4.89 15.77
CA THR A 94 -2.01 -4.25 14.48
C THR A 94 -3.15 -3.27 14.61
N PHE A 95 -4.38 -3.79 14.74
CA PHE A 95 -5.59 -2.97 14.63
C PHE A 95 -5.66 -1.90 15.72
N ASN A 96 -5.19 -2.20 16.93
CA ASN A 96 -5.12 -1.19 17.98
C ASN A 96 -4.09 -0.08 17.69
N SER A 97 -2.98 -0.39 17.02
CA SER A 97 -2.02 0.63 16.58
C SER A 97 -2.60 1.51 15.46
N TYR A 98 -3.35 0.90 14.52
CA TYR A 98 -4.03 1.65 13.45
C TYR A 98 -5.07 2.62 14.02
N MET A 99 -5.92 2.12 14.93
CA MET A 99 -6.95 2.94 15.56
C MET A 99 -6.36 4.01 16.48
N TRP A 100 -5.20 3.76 17.10
CA TRP A 100 -4.44 4.76 17.82
C TRP A 100 -3.92 5.86 16.89
N ALA A 101 -3.32 5.49 15.76
CA ALA A 101 -2.80 6.43 14.77
C ALA A 101 -3.92 7.29 14.18
N ASP A 102 -5.07 6.67 13.85
CA ASP A 102 -6.25 7.40 13.39
C ASP A 102 -6.78 8.38 14.44
N ALA A 103 -6.81 8.00 15.73
CA ALA A 103 -7.20 8.93 16.80
C ALA A 103 -6.21 10.11 16.92
N LYS A 104 -4.90 9.88 16.73
CA LYS A 104 -3.89 10.95 16.70
C LYS A 104 -4.08 11.88 15.50
N ALA A 105 -4.40 11.32 14.33
CA ALA A 105 -4.71 12.12 13.14
C ALA A 105 -5.99 12.96 13.33
N LEU A 106 -7.07 12.35 13.84
CA LEU A 106 -8.31 13.05 14.12
C LEU A 106 -8.15 14.17 15.17
N GLU A 107 -7.27 13.99 16.16
CA GLU A 107 -6.88 15.07 17.06
C GLU A 107 -6.29 16.26 16.27
N GLN A 108 -5.35 16.00 15.37
CA GLN A 108 -4.68 17.05 14.58
C GLN A 108 -5.64 17.77 13.64
N ILE A 109 -6.44 17.02 12.88
CA ILE A 109 -7.42 17.58 11.94
C ILE A 109 -8.48 18.40 12.69
N SER A 110 -8.94 17.93 13.86
CA SER A 110 -9.89 18.68 14.69
C SER A 110 -9.34 20.03 15.17
N LYS A 111 -8.04 20.08 15.55
CA LYS A 111 -7.38 21.36 15.87
C LYS A 111 -7.34 22.27 14.66
N LEU A 112 -7.00 21.71 13.49
CA LEU A 112 -6.92 22.45 12.23
C LEU A 112 -8.28 23.03 11.81
N ALA A 113 -9.36 22.31 12.10
CA ALA A 113 -10.75 22.70 11.91
C ALA A 113 -11.29 23.68 12.98
N GLY A 114 -10.50 24.04 13.99
CA GLY A 114 -10.92 24.96 15.04
C GLY A 114 -11.82 24.36 16.11
N ASP A 115 -11.80 23.03 16.31
CA ASP A 115 -12.57 22.32 17.34
C ASP A 115 -11.66 21.73 18.44
N PRO A 116 -11.26 22.54 19.44
CA PRO A 116 -10.38 22.09 20.51
C PRO A 116 -11.00 21.05 21.44
N ALA A 117 -12.34 21.06 21.60
CA ALA A 117 -13.03 20.08 22.44
C ALA A 117 -12.98 18.68 21.80
N LYS A 118 -13.19 18.62 20.48
CA LYS A 118 -13.08 17.37 19.73
C LYS A 118 -11.64 16.88 19.65
N ALA A 119 -10.68 17.77 19.45
CA ALA A 119 -9.26 17.43 19.51
C ALA A 119 -8.89 16.79 20.85
N GLU A 120 -9.32 17.40 21.96
CA GLU A 120 -9.09 16.90 23.30
C GLU A 120 -9.72 15.51 23.54
N ARG A 121 -10.90 15.25 22.98
CA ARG A 121 -11.56 13.93 23.02
C ARG A 121 -10.70 12.86 22.36
N TYR A 122 -10.21 13.10 21.15
CA TYR A 122 -9.37 12.15 20.42
C TYR A 122 -8.00 11.98 21.08
N ARG A 123 -7.40 13.07 21.61
CA ARG A 123 -6.16 13.01 22.39
C ARG A 123 -6.28 12.07 23.59
N LYS A 124 -7.36 12.21 24.37
CA LYS A 124 -7.64 11.34 25.53
C LYS A 124 -7.83 9.88 25.13
N ARG A 125 -8.56 9.62 24.04
CA ARG A 125 -8.77 8.27 23.51
C ARG A 125 -7.45 7.63 23.07
N ALA A 126 -6.63 8.36 22.30
CA ALA A 126 -5.32 7.88 21.88
C ALA A 126 -4.41 7.60 23.08
N ALA A 127 -4.38 8.47 24.09
CA ALA A 127 -3.61 8.26 25.31
C ALA A 127 -4.05 6.99 26.07
N ALA A 128 -5.36 6.81 26.25
CA ALA A 128 -5.92 5.62 26.90
C ALA A 128 -5.58 4.34 26.13
N LEU A 129 -5.77 4.32 24.81
CA LEU A 129 -5.48 3.18 23.95
C LEU A 129 -3.99 2.81 23.96
N LYS A 130 -3.10 3.81 23.87
CA LYS A 130 -1.65 3.61 24.00
C LYS A 130 -1.27 2.94 25.32
N SER A 131 -1.88 3.37 26.43
CA SER A 131 -1.61 2.80 27.75
C SER A 131 -1.98 1.32 27.78
N VAL A 132 -3.20 0.97 27.38
CA VAL A 132 -3.69 -0.42 27.48
C VAL A 132 -3.02 -1.36 26.48
N VAL A 133 -2.66 -0.90 25.27
CA VAL A 133 -1.88 -1.71 24.31
C VAL A 133 -0.55 -2.13 24.92
N GLN A 134 0.16 -1.18 25.53
CA GLN A 134 1.46 -1.45 26.13
C GLN A 134 1.37 -2.27 27.41
N GLU A 135 0.33 -2.08 28.22
CA GLU A 135 0.12 -2.84 29.45
C GLU A 135 -0.29 -4.28 29.16
N LYS A 136 -1.22 -4.48 28.22
CA LYS A 136 -1.91 -5.75 28.04
C LYS A 136 -1.32 -6.61 26.94
N LEU A 137 -0.80 -6.02 25.86
CA LEU A 137 -0.30 -6.79 24.71
C LEU A 137 1.22 -7.05 24.78
N TRP A 138 1.96 -6.35 25.65
CA TRP A 138 3.38 -6.61 25.87
C TRP A 138 3.58 -7.76 26.86
N ASP A 139 4.34 -8.77 26.46
CA ASP A 139 4.79 -9.82 27.36
C ASP A 139 6.21 -9.50 27.86
N PRO A 140 6.41 -9.15 29.14
CA PRO A 140 7.73 -8.79 29.66
C PRO A 140 8.69 -9.99 29.72
N LYS A 141 8.19 -11.22 29.82
CA LYS A 141 9.03 -12.43 29.88
C LYS A 141 9.56 -12.78 28.49
N ARG A 142 8.71 -12.68 27.48
CA ARG A 142 9.07 -12.99 26.08
C ARG A 142 9.60 -11.77 25.31
N GLN A 143 9.50 -10.58 25.91
CA GLN A 143 9.96 -9.29 25.40
C GLN A 143 9.40 -9.00 24.00
N PHE A 144 8.10 -9.17 23.83
CA PHE A 144 7.44 -9.00 22.54
C PHE A 144 5.96 -8.63 22.70
N PHE A 145 5.36 -8.05 21.66
CA PHE A 145 3.92 -7.81 21.60
C PHE A 145 3.19 -9.02 21.00
N PHE A 146 2.15 -9.50 21.69
CA PHE A 146 1.36 -10.65 21.24
C PHE A 146 -0.13 -10.28 21.14
N PRO A 147 -0.89 -10.93 20.25
CA PRO A 147 -2.34 -10.91 20.30
C PRO A 147 -2.85 -11.48 21.62
N MET A 148 -3.90 -10.87 22.16
CA MET A 148 -4.66 -11.35 23.31
C MET A 148 -6.03 -11.85 22.86
N SER A 149 -6.44 -13.03 23.29
CA SER A 149 -7.78 -13.56 23.01
C SER A 149 -8.86 -12.66 23.61
N SER A 150 -9.89 -12.31 22.83
CA SER A 150 -11.00 -11.49 23.34
C SER A 150 -12.00 -12.30 24.16
N ARG A 151 -12.07 -13.62 23.93
CA ARG A 151 -12.97 -14.54 24.61
C ARG A 151 -12.37 -15.94 24.66
N GLU A 152 -13.03 -16.85 25.35
CA GLU A 152 -12.64 -18.25 25.39
C GLU A 152 -12.95 -18.94 24.06
N GLU A 153 -11.99 -19.68 23.53
CA GLU A 153 -12.11 -20.44 22.30
C GLU A 153 -11.61 -21.88 22.49
N ILE A 154 -12.27 -22.81 21.82
CA ILE A 154 -11.93 -24.24 21.87
C ILE A 154 -11.53 -24.67 20.47
N ASP A 155 -10.32 -25.23 20.32
CA ASP A 155 -9.87 -25.77 19.04
C ASP A 155 -10.57 -27.10 18.69
N LYS A 156 -10.24 -27.68 17.53
CA LYS A 156 -10.83 -28.95 17.08
C LYS A 156 -10.43 -30.15 17.94
N GLU A 157 -9.31 -30.06 18.64
CA GLU A 157 -8.80 -31.11 19.53
C GLU A 157 -9.29 -30.95 20.99
N GLY A 158 -10.08 -29.92 21.28
CA GLY A 158 -10.64 -29.66 22.61
C GLY A 158 -9.73 -28.84 23.53
N ASN A 159 -8.62 -28.30 23.03
CA ASN A 159 -7.77 -27.40 23.82
C ASN A 159 -8.45 -26.02 23.93
N VAL A 160 -8.34 -25.41 25.11
CA VAL A 160 -9.03 -24.17 25.43
C VAL A 160 -8.04 -23.00 25.49
N VAL A 161 -8.16 -22.07 24.54
CA VAL A 161 -7.56 -20.74 24.64
C VAL A 161 -8.49 -19.89 25.50
N LYS A 162 -8.09 -19.61 26.75
CA LYS A 162 -8.87 -18.82 27.70
C LYS A 162 -8.97 -17.37 27.25
N ALA A 163 -10.08 -16.71 27.58
CA ALA A 163 -10.24 -15.28 27.37
C ALA A 163 -9.12 -14.46 28.04
N HIS A 164 -8.74 -13.35 27.41
CA HIS A 164 -7.78 -12.37 27.93
C HIS A 164 -6.40 -12.97 28.25
N THR A 165 -5.99 -13.97 27.48
CA THR A 165 -4.63 -14.51 27.54
C THR A 165 -3.88 -14.18 26.27
N LEU A 166 -2.60 -13.84 26.39
CA LEU A 166 -1.73 -13.67 25.24
C LEU A 166 -1.50 -15.01 24.55
N THR A 167 -1.16 -14.96 23.27
CA THR A 167 -0.70 -16.12 22.49
C THR A 167 0.18 -17.04 23.35
N TYR A 168 -0.21 -18.31 23.46
CA TYR A 168 0.46 -19.36 24.24
C TYR A 168 0.56 -19.18 25.76
N GLN A 169 -0.19 -18.26 26.38
CA GLN A 169 -0.43 -18.29 27.83
C GLN A 169 -1.49 -19.33 28.23
N SER A 170 -2.32 -19.76 27.27
CA SER A 170 -3.28 -20.85 27.39
C SER A 170 -3.38 -21.62 26.06
N GLY A 171 -4.30 -22.58 25.95
CA GLY A 171 -4.47 -23.41 24.76
C GLY A 171 -3.43 -24.54 24.63
N LYS A 172 -3.36 -25.11 23.43
CA LYS A 172 -2.54 -26.29 23.09
C LYS A 172 -1.05 -26.14 23.41
N PHE A 173 -0.52 -24.93 23.30
CA PHE A 173 0.91 -24.64 23.48
C PHE A 173 1.18 -23.77 24.72
N ALA A 174 0.31 -23.85 25.73
CA ALA A 174 0.43 -23.08 26.96
C ALA A 174 1.84 -23.18 27.58
N GLY A 175 2.47 -22.03 27.86
CA GLY A 175 3.80 -21.93 28.44
C GLY A 175 4.96 -21.90 27.42
N SER A 176 4.67 -22.05 26.12
CA SER A 176 5.70 -21.93 25.07
C SER A 176 6.42 -20.57 25.12
N PRO A 177 7.76 -20.54 24.97
CA PRO A 177 8.51 -19.29 24.86
C PRO A 177 8.38 -18.61 23.49
N HIS A 178 7.67 -19.24 22.55
CA HIS A 178 7.45 -18.78 21.18
C HIS A 178 6.13 -18.00 21.03
N GLY A 179 5.63 -17.86 19.80
CA GLY A 179 4.42 -17.15 19.41
C GLY A 179 4.66 -15.81 18.71
N ARG A 180 5.91 -15.46 18.39
CA ARG A 180 6.24 -14.14 17.81
C ARG A 180 5.93 -14.13 16.33
N GLU A 181 5.15 -13.14 15.92
CA GLU A 181 4.84 -12.85 14.52
C GLU A 181 5.23 -11.41 14.20
N LEU A 182 5.59 -11.12 12.94
CA LEU A 182 6.08 -9.80 12.51
C LEU A 182 5.12 -8.65 12.84
N HIS A 183 3.82 -8.94 12.91
CA HIS A 183 2.81 -7.94 13.24
C HIS A 183 2.94 -7.40 14.69
N GLY A 184 3.71 -8.08 15.56
CA GLY A 184 4.12 -7.56 16.86
C GLY A 184 5.06 -6.35 16.78
N TYR A 185 5.69 -6.09 15.62
CA TYR A 185 6.48 -4.87 15.39
C TYR A 185 5.62 -3.67 14.95
N VAL A 186 4.36 -3.88 14.55
CA VAL A 186 3.48 -2.83 14.00
C VAL A 186 3.28 -1.63 14.94
N PRO A 187 3.24 -1.75 16.29
CA PRO A 187 3.19 -0.58 17.16
C PRO A 187 4.27 0.48 16.87
N TRP A 188 5.49 0.08 16.53
CA TRP A 188 6.57 1.02 16.19
C TRP A 188 6.41 1.65 14.81
N ALA A 189 5.64 1.05 13.88
CA ALA A 189 5.35 1.68 12.58
C ALA A 189 4.59 3.01 12.72
N PHE A 190 3.98 3.24 13.89
CA PHE A 190 3.27 4.46 14.24
C PHE A 190 3.92 5.22 15.41
N ASN A 191 5.07 4.77 15.94
CA ASN A 191 5.69 5.33 17.15
C ASN A 191 4.78 5.26 18.39
N LEU A 192 3.96 4.21 18.50
CA LEU A 192 3.04 4.04 19.63
C LEU A 192 3.77 3.75 20.96
N PRO A 193 4.72 2.79 21.04
CA PRO A 193 5.35 2.43 22.31
C PRO A 193 6.12 3.59 22.93
N ASP A 194 6.12 3.67 24.26
CA ASP A 194 7.14 4.42 25.01
C ASP A 194 8.46 3.64 25.02
N PRO A 195 9.61 4.32 25.19
CA PRO A 195 10.90 3.65 25.32
C PRO A 195 10.91 2.54 26.38
N GLY A 196 11.67 1.48 26.13
CA GLY A 196 11.85 0.34 27.04
C GLY A 196 11.30 -0.99 26.53
N LYS A 197 10.84 -1.06 25.28
CA LYS A 197 10.33 -2.30 24.63
C LYS A 197 11.20 -2.74 23.46
N GLU A 198 12.32 -2.07 23.24
CA GLU A 198 13.17 -2.25 22.06
C GLU A 198 13.89 -3.61 22.05
N ALA A 199 13.95 -4.30 23.19
CA ALA A 199 14.47 -5.66 23.29
C ALA A 199 13.76 -6.66 22.36
N ALA A 200 12.56 -6.34 21.85
CA ALA A 200 11.89 -7.10 20.80
C ALA A 200 12.72 -7.18 19.50
N TRP A 201 13.51 -6.15 19.18
CA TRP A 201 14.22 -6.05 17.90
C TRP A 201 15.40 -7.01 17.76
N LYS A 202 15.89 -7.59 18.87
CA LYS A 202 16.97 -8.59 18.83
C LYS A 202 16.60 -9.83 18.03
N PHE A 203 15.30 -10.12 17.90
CA PHE A 203 14.81 -11.31 17.19
C PHE A 203 14.74 -11.12 15.67
N LEU A 204 14.60 -9.89 15.16
CA LEU A 204 14.32 -9.67 13.74
C LEU A 204 15.47 -10.15 12.83
N MET A 205 16.70 -9.87 13.23
CA MET A 205 17.90 -10.15 12.43
C MET A 205 18.57 -11.48 12.82
N ASP A 206 17.88 -12.32 13.59
CA ASP A 206 18.36 -13.63 14.03
C ASP A 206 17.73 -14.74 13.15
N PRO A 207 18.55 -15.62 12.52
CA PRO A 207 18.05 -16.72 11.69
C PRO A 207 17.27 -17.79 12.46
N GLU A 208 17.45 -17.91 13.77
CA GLU A 208 16.64 -18.81 14.63
C GLU A 208 15.23 -18.26 14.90
N TYR A 209 14.98 -17.01 14.47
CA TYR A 209 13.71 -16.31 14.63
C TYR A 209 13.14 -15.91 13.27
N PHE A 210 13.44 -14.71 12.75
CA PHE A 210 12.75 -14.18 11.57
C PHE A 210 13.63 -14.09 10.31
N LYS A 211 14.94 -13.94 10.48
CA LYS A 211 15.84 -13.64 9.37
C LYS A 211 15.91 -14.80 8.39
N ALA A 212 15.78 -14.50 7.11
CA ALA A 212 15.88 -15.47 6.03
C ALA A 212 16.48 -14.85 4.76
N PRO A 213 17.07 -15.65 3.86
CA PRO A 213 17.67 -15.18 2.61
C PRO A 213 16.76 -14.33 1.71
N PHE A 214 15.44 -14.58 1.73
CA PHE A 214 14.41 -13.86 0.97
C PHE A 214 13.26 -13.36 1.87
N GLY A 215 13.55 -13.27 3.17
CA GLY A 215 12.60 -12.93 4.23
C GLY A 215 12.76 -11.52 4.79
N PRO A 216 12.01 -11.20 5.85
CA PRO A 216 11.78 -12.07 7.01
C PRO A 216 10.56 -13.01 6.88
N SER A 217 10.53 -14.12 7.64
CA SER A 217 9.33 -14.95 7.81
C SER A 217 8.28 -14.23 8.65
N THR A 218 6.98 -14.46 8.42
CA THR A 218 5.90 -13.86 9.23
C THR A 218 5.86 -14.36 10.67
N THR A 219 6.34 -15.57 10.93
CA THR A 219 6.40 -16.23 12.24
C THR A 219 7.84 -16.65 12.55
N GLU A 220 8.23 -16.64 13.83
CA GLU A 220 9.55 -17.12 14.23
C GLU A 220 9.78 -18.61 13.88
N ARG A 221 10.99 -18.99 13.44
CA ARG A 221 11.30 -20.32 12.88
C ARG A 221 10.99 -21.49 13.80
N ASN A 222 11.32 -21.32 15.08
CA ASN A 222 11.21 -22.39 16.08
C ASN A 222 9.82 -22.43 16.76
N ASP A 223 8.84 -21.68 16.25
CA ASP A 223 7.47 -21.73 16.73
C ASP A 223 6.82 -23.10 16.46
N PRO A 224 6.08 -23.70 17.41
CA PRO A 224 5.43 -25.00 17.20
C PRO A 224 4.37 -25.00 16.09
N MET A 225 3.94 -23.83 15.62
CA MET A 225 3.01 -23.67 14.51
C MET A 225 3.66 -23.07 13.27
N PHE A 226 4.99 -22.86 13.24
CA PHE A 226 5.69 -22.47 12.03
C PHE A 226 5.41 -23.47 10.92
N LEU A 227 4.88 -23.00 9.79
CA LEU A 227 4.45 -23.85 8.70
C LEU A 227 4.57 -23.12 7.36
N LEU A 228 5.39 -23.69 6.47
CA LEU A 228 5.41 -23.33 5.06
C LEU A 228 4.44 -24.24 4.32
N GLN A 229 3.62 -23.63 3.45
CA GLN A 229 2.61 -24.28 2.63
C GLN A 229 2.83 -23.90 1.17
N PRO A 230 2.62 -24.84 0.23
CA PRO A 230 2.75 -24.59 -1.20
C PRO A 230 1.48 -24.01 -1.83
N GLY A 231 0.56 -23.47 -1.03
CA GLY A 231 -0.68 -22.86 -1.50
C GLY A 231 -1.05 -21.63 -0.67
N CYS A 232 -1.62 -20.62 -1.32
CA CYS A 232 -2.05 -19.39 -0.69
C CYS A 232 -3.25 -19.62 0.25
N CYS A 233 -3.45 -18.83 1.30
CA CYS A 233 -2.63 -17.68 1.70
C CYS A 233 -2.20 -17.80 3.15
N TRP A 234 -1.20 -18.66 3.44
CA TRP A 234 -0.80 -18.94 4.82
C TRP A 234 0.11 -17.85 5.40
N TRP A 235 -0.20 -17.39 6.61
CA TRP A 235 0.58 -16.37 7.35
C TRP A 235 1.40 -16.92 8.51
N SER A 236 1.58 -18.24 8.59
CA SER A 236 2.30 -18.91 9.69
C SER A 236 3.74 -19.32 9.34
N GLY A 237 4.40 -18.65 8.39
CA GLY A 237 5.83 -18.87 8.14
C GLY A 237 6.38 -18.28 6.84
N GLN A 238 5.54 -18.06 5.83
CA GLN A 238 5.93 -17.45 4.56
C GLN A 238 6.52 -16.06 4.77
N SER A 239 7.33 -15.59 3.82
CA SER A 239 7.67 -14.17 3.73
C SER A 239 6.53 -13.45 3.01
N TRP A 240 6.01 -12.37 3.59
CA TRP A 240 4.93 -11.57 3.00
C TRP A 240 5.42 -10.14 2.78
N PRO A 241 5.39 -9.59 1.54
CA PRO A 241 5.72 -8.20 1.27
C PRO A 241 4.93 -7.19 2.12
N PHE A 242 3.66 -7.49 2.41
CA PHE A 242 2.81 -6.68 3.30
C PHE A 242 3.41 -6.57 4.70
N ALA A 243 3.69 -7.70 5.37
CA ALA A 243 4.29 -7.69 6.71
C ALA A 243 5.70 -7.09 6.70
N THR A 244 6.51 -7.43 5.69
CA THR A 244 7.87 -6.90 5.52
C THR A 244 7.88 -5.38 5.42
N THR A 245 6.91 -4.81 4.71
CA THR A 245 6.71 -3.35 4.62
C THR A 245 6.48 -2.75 6.01
N GLN A 246 5.56 -3.32 6.78
CA GLN A 246 5.22 -2.80 8.10
C GLN A 246 6.41 -2.92 9.08
N THR A 247 7.12 -4.05 9.03
CA THR A 247 8.33 -4.28 9.82
C THR A 247 9.44 -3.31 9.46
N LEU A 248 9.71 -3.05 8.18
CA LEU A 248 10.73 -2.09 7.75
C LEU A 248 10.34 -0.64 8.13
N LYS A 249 9.06 -0.25 8.00
CA LYS A 249 8.59 1.05 8.48
C LYS A 249 8.80 1.19 10.00
N ALA A 250 8.43 0.17 10.76
CA ALA A 250 8.66 0.10 12.21
C ALA A 250 10.15 0.17 12.57
N MET A 251 11.00 -0.55 11.84
CA MET A 251 12.45 -0.60 12.04
C MET A 251 13.07 0.77 11.80
N ALA A 252 12.69 1.44 10.73
CA ALA A 252 13.11 2.80 10.46
C ALA A 252 12.72 3.72 11.62
N ASN A 253 11.47 3.69 12.08
CA ASN A 253 11.02 4.52 13.20
C ASN A 253 11.82 4.28 14.49
N VAL A 254 12.13 3.02 14.82
CA VAL A 254 12.95 2.67 15.98
C VAL A 254 14.36 3.24 15.87
N LEU A 255 15.01 3.09 14.71
CA LEU A 255 16.36 3.62 14.48
C LEU A 255 16.42 5.16 14.53
N HIS A 256 15.34 5.85 14.21
CA HIS A 256 15.28 7.31 14.23
C HIS A 256 14.84 7.89 15.57
N ASN A 257 13.88 7.27 16.24
CA ASN A 257 13.11 7.91 17.30
C ASN A 257 13.32 7.26 18.69
N TYR A 258 14.01 6.13 18.76
CA TYR A 258 14.15 5.36 20.00
C TYR A 258 15.63 5.12 20.35
N PRO A 259 16.02 5.31 21.62
CA PRO A 259 17.32 4.86 22.09
C PRO A 259 17.32 3.34 22.19
N GLN A 260 18.23 2.67 21.46
CA GLN A 260 18.34 1.21 21.43
C GLN A 260 19.69 0.75 20.90
N GLU A 261 19.99 -0.54 21.12
CA GLU A 261 21.25 -1.19 20.72
C GLU A 261 21.06 -2.54 20.00
N HIS A 262 19.82 -2.93 19.70
CA HIS A 262 19.50 -4.28 19.21
C HIS A 262 19.58 -4.41 17.69
N ILE A 263 19.40 -3.32 16.96
CA ILE A 263 19.49 -3.25 15.50
C ILE A 263 20.27 -2.00 15.08
N SER A 264 20.85 -2.04 13.89
CA SER A 264 21.67 -0.96 13.34
C SER A 264 21.13 -0.42 12.00
N ARG A 265 21.70 0.71 11.55
CA ARG A 265 21.45 1.24 10.19
C ARG A 265 21.83 0.23 9.10
N ILE A 266 22.88 -0.55 9.34
CA ILE A 266 23.32 -1.61 8.43
C ILE A 266 22.28 -2.74 8.38
N ASP A 267 21.67 -3.10 9.51
CA ASP A 267 20.61 -4.11 9.53
C ASP A 267 19.39 -3.67 8.71
N TYR A 268 18.99 -2.40 8.81
CA TYR A 268 17.91 -1.85 7.99
C TYR A 268 18.24 -1.93 6.50
N ALA A 269 19.43 -1.48 6.11
CA ALA A 269 19.87 -1.54 4.72
C ALA A 269 19.96 -2.98 4.19
N ASN A 270 20.42 -3.92 5.02
CA ASN A 270 20.47 -5.34 4.67
C ASN A 270 19.07 -5.92 4.48
N LEU A 271 18.13 -5.65 5.38
CA LEU A 271 16.76 -6.16 5.27
C LEU A 271 16.02 -5.54 4.07
N LEU A 272 16.20 -4.24 3.81
CA LEU A 272 15.66 -3.59 2.62
C LEU A 272 16.28 -4.14 1.32
N HIS A 273 17.58 -4.45 1.33
CA HIS A 273 18.25 -5.12 0.21
C HIS A 273 17.67 -6.53 -0.01
N THR A 274 17.50 -7.32 1.05
CA THR A 274 16.81 -8.61 0.99
C THR A 274 15.41 -8.47 0.39
N PHE A 275 14.65 -7.47 0.83
CA PHE A 275 13.32 -7.23 0.28
C PHE A 275 13.35 -6.87 -1.22
N ALA A 276 14.33 -6.06 -1.64
CA ALA A 276 14.51 -5.70 -3.05
C ALA A 276 14.88 -6.90 -3.94
N ILE A 277 15.76 -7.80 -3.46
CA ILE A 277 16.12 -9.02 -4.22
C ILE A 277 15.00 -10.06 -4.22
N SER A 278 14.15 -10.08 -3.19
CA SER A 278 12.95 -10.91 -3.13
C SER A 278 11.93 -10.56 -4.20
N HIS A 279 11.87 -9.30 -4.65
CA HIS A 279 11.00 -8.85 -5.75
C HIS A 279 11.51 -9.29 -7.14
N ARG A 280 11.83 -10.57 -7.29
CA ARG A 280 12.28 -11.15 -8.56
C ARG A 280 11.71 -12.55 -8.79
N LYS A 281 11.51 -12.88 -10.06
CA LYS A 281 11.21 -14.21 -10.57
C LYS A 281 11.98 -14.40 -11.87
N ASP A 282 12.72 -15.51 -12.00
CA ASP A 282 13.56 -15.81 -13.17
C ASP A 282 14.52 -14.66 -13.56
N GLY A 283 15.08 -14.01 -12.54
CA GLY A 283 16.01 -12.89 -12.71
C GLY A 283 15.36 -11.56 -13.12
N LYS A 284 14.04 -11.49 -13.30
CA LYS A 284 13.30 -10.26 -13.66
C LYS A 284 12.55 -9.68 -12.45
N PRO A 285 12.31 -8.36 -12.40
CA PRO A 285 11.43 -7.78 -11.38
C PRO A 285 10.06 -8.46 -11.36
N TYR A 286 9.61 -8.88 -10.18
CA TYR A 286 8.35 -9.57 -9.99
C TYR A 286 7.88 -9.40 -8.55
N ILE A 287 6.59 -9.16 -8.35
CA ILE A 287 5.98 -9.13 -7.02
C ILE A 287 4.64 -9.83 -7.07
N ALA A 288 4.41 -10.69 -6.08
CA ALA A 288 3.16 -11.43 -5.89
C ALA A 288 2.76 -11.43 -4.40
N GLU A 289 1.93 -12.39 -3.98
CA GLU A 289 1.29 -12.36 -2.66
C GLU A 289 2.29 -12.66 -1.53
N ALA A 290 3.04 -13.77 -1.64
CA ALA A 290 4.01 -14.22 -0.65
C ALA A 290 5.07 -15.12 -1.28
N LEU A 291 6.19 -15.34 -0.58
CA LEU A 291 7.27 -16.20 -1.07
C LEU A 291 7.85 -17.08 0.03
N HIS A 292 8.48 -18.17 -0.39
CA HIS A 292 9.24 -19.03 0.51
C HIS A 292 10.46 -18.24 1.04
N PRO A 293 10.60 -18.09 2.38
CA PRO A 293 11.60 -17.19 2.96
C PRO A 293 13.06 -17.64 2.70
N ASP A 294 13.31 -18.94 2.50
CA ASP A 294 14.65 -19.47 2.23
C ASP A 294 15.06 -19.54 0.76
N THR A 295 14.11 -19.82 -0.14
CA THR A 295 14.42 -20.09 -1.55
C THR A 295 14.03 -18.94 -2.47
N GLY A 296 13.22 -17.99 -1.99
CA GLY A 296 12.68 -16.90 -2.80
C GLY A 296 11.59 -17.36 -3.76
N SER A 297 11.19 -18.63 -3.71
CA SER A 297 10.17 -19.18 -4.60
C SER A 297 8.81 -18.58 -4.29
N TRP A 298 8.18 -18.00 -5.31
CA TRP A 298 6.80 -17.52 -5.26
C TRP A 298 5.76 -18.65 -5.43
N ALA A 299 6.22 -19.88 -5.70
CA ALA A 299 5.34 -21.00 -6.03
C ALA A 299 4.24 -21.20 -4.97
N GLY A 300 3.00 -21.27 -5.45
CA GLY A 300 1.81 -21.44 -4.61
C GLY A 300 1.16 -20.13 -4.17
N HIS A 301 1.84 -19.00 -4.37
CA HIS A 301 1.41 -17.65 -3.99
C HIS A 301 1.54 -16.65 -5.16
N ASP A 302 1.76 -17.17 -6.37
CA ASP A 302 1.86 -16.45 -7.63
C ASP A 302 0.85 -16.98 -8.66
N MET A 303 -0.43 -17.00 -8.28
CA MET A 303 -1.50 -17.49 -9.15
C MET A 303 -1.59 -16.64 -10.42
N ARG A 304 -1.54 -17.32 -11.57
CA ARG A 304 -1.62 -16.70 -12.88
C ARG A 304 -2.90 -15.85 -13.01
N ASN A 305 -2.76 -14.62 -13.53
CA ASN A 305 -3.83 -13.63 -13.69
C ASN A 305 -4.46 -13.13 -12.38
N ARG A 306 -3.75 -13.27 -11.26
CA ARG A 306 -4.21 -12.79 -9.94
C ARG A 306 -3.10 -12.08 -9.20
N SER A 307 -1.93 -12.72 -9.12
CA SER A 307 -0.87 -12.30 -8.21
C SER A 307 0.19 -11.45 -8.91
N GLU A 308 0.24 -11.39 -10.24
CA GLU A 308 1.21 -10.53 -10.92
C GLU A 308 0.98 -9.05 -10.61
N HIS A 309 2.05 -8.34 -10.27
CA HIS A 309 2.03 -6.92 -9.90
C HIS A 309 1.17 -6.63 -8.65
N TYR A 310 1.13 -7.57 -7.71
CA TYR A 310 0.28 -7.50 -6.53
C TYR A 310 0.56 -6.25 -5.69
N PHE A 311 -0.44 -5.37 -5.60
CA PHE A 311 -0.31 -4.10 -4.89
C PHE A 311 -0.83 -4.19 -3.46
N HIS A 312 -0.05 -4.88 -2.62
CA HIS A 312 -0.34 -5.11 -1.20
C HIS A 312 0.88 -4.84 -0.31
N SER A 313 1.77 -3.94 -0.74
CA SER A 313 3.00 -3.60 -0.01
C SER A 313 3.54 -2.24 -0.48
N ASN A 314 4.45 -1.65 0.31
CA ASN A 314 5.17 -0.43 -0.07
C ASN A 314 6.67 -0.73 -0.14
N PHE A 315 7.35 -0.18 -1.15
CA PHE A 315 8.81 -0.26 -1.28
C PHE A 315 9.45 1.13 -1.35
N ASN A 316 8.96 1.99 -2.25
CA ASN A 316 9.55 3.31 -2.46
C ASN A 316 9.48 4.21 -1.23
N ASP A 317 8.40 4.13 -0.45
CA ASP A 317 8.27 4.86 0.83
C ASP A 317 9.39 4.48 1.81
N LEU A 318 9.79 3.21 1.86
CA LEU A 318 10.89 2.73 2.72
C LEU A 318 12.23 3.29 2.24
N VAL A 319 12.44 3.36 0.93
CA VAL A 319 13.64 4.00 0.34
C VAL A 319 13.69 5.48 0.70
N ILE A 320 12.57 6.20 0.56
CA ILE A 320 12.49 7.65 0.78
C ILE A 320 12.62 8.00 2.27
N THR A 321 11.79 7.41 3.12
CA THR A 321 11.62 7.82 4.53
C THR A 321 12.55 7.09 5.50
N GLY A 322 13.06 5.93 5.09
CA GLY A 322 14.01 5.11 5.84
C GLY A 322 15.42 5.21 5.28
N LEU A 323 15.66 4.66 4.08
CA LEU A 323 17.02 4.56 3.52
C LEU A 323 17.65 5.94 3.32
N VAL A 324 17.02 6.81 2.55
CA VAL A 324 17.43 8.21 2.36
C VAL A 324 17.13 9.05 3.62
N GLY A 325 16.08 8.69 4.36
CA GLY A 325 15.80 9.22 5.68
C GLY A 325 15.02 10.54 5.71
N LEU A 326 14.26 10.86 4.66
CA LEU A 326 13.40 12.04 4.61
C LEU A 326 12.25 11.91 5.62
N LYS A 327 12.11 12.87 6.54
CA LYS A 327 11.01 12.90 7.53
C LYS A 327 9.93 13.90 7.14
N ALA A 328 8.73 13.40 6.88
CA ALA A 328 7.55 14.18 6.57
C ALA A 328 6.68 14.38 7.83
N ASP A 329 6.90 15.46 8.57
CA ASP A 329 6.17 15.79 9.81
C ASP A 329 5.24 17.02 9.70
N GLY A 330 5.17 17.63 8.51
CA GLY A 330 4.32 18.80 8.23
C GLY A 330 4.85 20.11 8.82
N GLY A 331 6.01 20.09 9.46
CA GLY A 331 6.65 21.28 10.02
C GLY A 331 7.35 22.14 8.96
N ASP A 332 7.92 23.25 9.42
CA ASP A 332 8.73 24.17 8.60
C ASP A 332 10.23 23.80 8.56
N THR A 333 10.55 22.64 9.13
CA THR A 333 11.91 22.11 9.24
C THR A 333 11.90 20.69 8.72
N LEU A 334 12.58 20.47 7.60
CA LEU A 334 12.79 19.13 7.07
C LEU A 334 13.94 18.44 7.81
N VAL A 335 13.71 17.22 8.27
CA VAL A 335 14.77 16.36 8.81
C VAL A 335 15.15 15.30 7.77
N VAL A 336 16.45 15.17 7.52
CA VAL A 336 17.05 14.10 6.73
C VAL A 336 17.96 13.28 7.64
N ASP A 337 17.61 12.03 7.93
CA ASP A 337 18.41 11.13 8.78
C ASP A 337 18.68 9.80 8.05
N PRO A 338 19.72 9.72 7.19
CA PRO A 338 19.89 8.58 6.29
C PRO A 338 20.23 7.28 7.02
N LEU A 339 19.47 6.20 6.77
CA LEU A 339 19.84 4.84 7.19
C LEU A 339 20.76 4.13 6.18
N VAL A 340 21.28 4.87 5.19
CA VAL A 340 22.27 4.38 4.23
C VAL A 340 23.55 3.88 4.95
N PRO A 341 24.15 2.74 4.52
CA PRO A 341 25.44 2.31 5.03
C PRO A 341 26.55 3.33 4.75
N ALA A 342 27.43 3.56 5.72
CA ALA A 342 28.59 4.46 5.56
C ALA A 342 29.59 4.03 4.47
N SER A 343 29.45 2.79 3.95
CA SER A 343 30.25 2.27 2.84
C SER A 343 29.82 2.81 1.47
N TRP A 344 28.63 3.41 1.34
CA TRP A 344 28.20 3.98 0.07
C TRP A 344 28.97 5.25 -0.26
N ASP A 345 29.59 5.28 -1.43
CA ASP A 345 30.32 6.46 -1.91
C ASP A 345 29.38 7.59 -2.34
N PHE A 346 28.18 7.27 -2.84
CA PHE A 346 27.19 8.26 -3.26
C PHE A 346 25.75 7.72 -3.30
N PHE A 347 24.77 8.62 -3.19
CA PHE A 347 23.38 8.41 -3.60
C PHE A 347 22.69 9.75 -3.90
N ALA A 348 21.57 9.72 -4.63
CA ALA A 348 20.69 10.87 -4.80
C ALA A 348 19.23 10.44 -4.81
N LEU A 349 18.38 11.27 -4.21
CA LEU A 349 16.92 11.27 -4.35
C LEU A 349 16.54 12.67 -4.82
N ASP A 350 15.94 12.77 -6.00
CA ASP A 350 15.74 14.03 -6.73
C ASP A 350 14.29 14.19 -7.14
N ALA A 351 13.91 15.41 -7.51
CA ALA A 351 12.56 15.80 -7.94
C ALA A 351 11.46 15.37 -6.95
N ILE A 352 11.70 15.58 -5.64
CA ILE A 352 10.75 15.22 -4.58
C ILE A 352 9.75 16.38 -4.41
N PRO A 353 8.47 16.24 -4.77
CA PRO A 353 7.48 17.25 -4.45
C PRO A 353 7.20 17.23 -2.94
N TYR A 354 7.53 18.30 -2.23
CA TYR A 354 7.35 18.42 -0.78
C TYR A 354 6.95 19.84 -0.40
N GLN A 355 5.80 19.98 0.26
CA GLN A 355 5.22 21.25 0.72
C GLN A 355 5.15 22.35 -0.37
N GLY A 356 4.88 21.95 -1.61
CA GLY A 356 4.78 22.87 -2.75
C GLY A 356 6.12 23.36 -3.31
N HIS A 357 7.21 22.68 -2.94
CA HIS A 357 8.56 22.86 -3.46
C HIS A 357 9.08 21.57 -4.09
N GLU A 358 10.14 21.69 -4.89
CA GLU A 358 10.93 20.56 -5.36
C GLU A 358 12.17 20.40 -4.49
N VAL A 359 12.31 19.25 -3.82
CA VAL A 359 13.43 18.92 -2.94
C VAL A 359 14.34 17.88 -3.61
N ALA A 360 15.65 18.05 -3.43
CA ALA A 360 16.65 17.05 -3.78
C ALA A 360 17.59 16.79 -2.61
N ILE A 361 17.97 15.53 -2.40
CA ILE A 361 18.89 15.07 -1.36
C ILE A 361 19.99 14.25 -2.03
N CYS A 362 21.25 14.62 -1.85
CA CYS A 362 22.37 13.83 -2.38
C CYS A 362 23.51 13.70 -1.38
N TRP A 363 24.12 12.52 -1.34
CA TRP A 363 25.37 12.25 -0.64
C TRP A 363 26.45 11.97 -1.68
N ASP A 364 27.58 12.64 -1.55
CA ASP A 364 28.76 12.41 -2.38
C ASP A 364 30.03 12.49 -1.54
N LYS A 365 30.64 11.34 -1.28
CA LYS A 365 31.83 11.23 -0.44
C LYS A 365 33.06 11.91 -1.05
N LYS A 366 33.15 11.98 -2.38
CA LYS A 366 34.30 12.55 -3.11
C LYS A 366 34.00 13.94 -3.68
N GLY A 367 32.73 14.26 -3.85
CA GLY A 367 32.24 15.53 -4.39
C GLY A 367 32.32 15.66 -5.90
N ASP A 368 32.63 14.57 -6.62
CA ASP A 368 32.88 14.53 -8.06
C ASP A 368 31.71 13.95 -8.89
N ARG A 369 30.61 13.53 -8.24
CA ARG A 369 29.46 12.88 -8.89
C ARG A 369 28.34 13.84 -9.28
N TYR A 370 27.95 14.74 -8.38
CA TYR A 370 26.75 15.57 -8.54
C TYR A 370 27.01 17.08 -8.66
N GLY A 371 28.29 17.50 -8.60
CA GLY A 371 28.65 18.92 -8.69
C GLY A 371 28.22 19.76 -7.48
N GLN A 372 27.87 19.14 -6.34
CA GLN A 372 27.49 19.84 -5.09
C GLN A 372 28.65 19.96 -4.08
N GLY A 373 29.79 19.33 -4.37
CA GLY A 373 30.93 19.19 -3.48
C GLY A 373 30.82 17.98 -2.55
N VAL A 374 31.83 17.77 -1.69
CA VAL A 374 31.85 16.67 -0.72
C VAL A 374 30.73 16.82 0.30
N GLY A 375 30.01 15.73 0.60
CA GLY A 375 29.08 15.64 1.72
C GLY A 375 27.64 15.29 1.34
N LEU A 376 26.77 15.39 2.34
CA LEU A 376 25.32 15.32 2.23
C LEU A 376 24.81 16.73 1.94
N HIS A 377 23.98 16.90 0.91
CA HIS A 377 23.41 18.18 0.51
C HIS A 377 21.91 18.08 0.35
N VAL A 378 21.21 19.16 0.69
CA VAL A 378 19.78 19.33 0.45
C VAL A 378 19.57 20.56 -0.40
N LEU A 379 18.83 20.41 -1.48
CA LEU A 379 18.43 21.47 -2.38
C LEU A 379 16.93 21.65 -2.35
N VAL A 380 16.48 22.90 -2.47
CA VAL A 380 15.07 23.28 -2.60
C VAL A 380 14.95 24.22 -3.80
N ASP A 381 14.07 23.88 -4.73
CA ASP A 381 13.86 24.60 -5.99
C ASP A 381 15.20 24.84 -6.73
N GLY A 382 16.03 23.80 -6.80
CA GLY A 382 17.35 23.80 -7.44
C GLY A 382 18.46 24.54 -6.67
N LYS A 383 18.18 25.10 -5.49
CA LYS A 383 19.18 25.85 -4.69
C LYS A 383 19.60 25.04 -3.46
N LYS A 384 20.91 24.89 -3.24
CA LYS A 384 21.43 24.28 -2.01
C LYS A 384 21.08 25.11 -0.78
N VAL A 385 20.33 24.52 0.15
CA VAL A 385 19.87 25.16 1.39
C VAL A 385 20.57 24.63 2.63
N ALA A 386 21.12 23.41 2.57
CA ALA A 386 21.88 22.82 3.67
C ALA A 386 22.93 21.83 3.16
N SER A 387 23.97 21.61 3.96
CA SER A 387 24.99 20.59 3.70
C SER A 387 25.65 20.10 4.99
N SER A 388 26.13 18.86 4.97
CA SER A 388 26.95 18.26 6.03
C SER A 388 28.14 17.50 5.41
N PRO A 389 29.37 17.64 5.92
CA PRO A 389 30.51 16.86 5.45
C PRO A 389 30.43 15.37 5.86
N LYS A 390 29.45 15.00 6.70
CA LYS A 390 29.23 13.65 7.20
C LYS A 390 27.84 13.16 6.82
N LEU A 391 27.72 11.86 6.58
CA LEU A 391 26.45 11.18 6.44
C LEU A 391 25.83 10.99 7.84
N ALA A 392 25.03 11.98 8.27
CA ALA A 392 24.39 12.04 9.57
C ALA A 392 23.08 12.85 9.49
N LYS A 393 22.28 12.81 10.56
CA LYS A 393 21.07 13.63 10.68
C LYS A 393 21.36 15.10 10.35
N LEU A 394 20.55 15.66 9.46
CA LEU A 394 20.60 17.04 9.00
C LEU A 394 19.21 17.66 9.11
N GLU A 395 19.13 18.81 9.78
CA GLU A 395 17.90 19.59 9.92
C GLU A 395 17.98 20.80 8.98
N VAL A 396 16.93 21.03 8.22
CA VAL A 396 16.90 21.96 7.09
C VAL A 396 15.70 22.88 7.27
N LYS A 397 15.93 24.18 7.42
CA LYS A 397 14.82 25.13 7.39
C LYS A 397 14.26 25.22 5.97
N LEU A 398 12.97 24.94 5.80
CA LEU A 398 12.31 25.07 4.51
C LEU A 398 11.78 26.50 4.29
N PRO A 399 11.64 26.93 3.02
CA PRO A 399 10.77 28.04 2.70
C PRO A 399 9.33 27.76 3.18
N ALA A 400 8.52 28.81 3.28
CA ALA A 400 7.13 28.67 3.67
C ALA A 400 6.39 27.73 2.70
N ALA A 401 5.73 26.72 3.28
CA ALA A 401 4.94 25.75 2.54
C ALA A 401 3.91 26.44 1.64
N ARG A 402 3.73 25.90 0.44
CA ARG A 402 2.68 26.34 -0.49
C ARG A 402 1.60 25.27 -0.55
N GLU A 403 0.35 25.70 -0.40
CA GLU A 403 -0.79 24.82 -0.58
C GLU A 403 -0.75 24.20 -1.98
N VAL A 404 -0.92 22.88 -2.04
CA VAL A 404 -1.02 22.15 -3.31
C VAL A 404 -2.51 22.03 -3.61
N PRO A 405 -3.05 22.82 -4.55
CA PRO A 405 -4.49 22.81 -4.83
C PRO A 405 -4.90 21.45 -5.38
N LEU A 406 -6.14 21.06 -5.06
CA LEU A 406 -6.76 19.93 -5.75
C LEU A 406 -6.88 20.27 -7.23
N ASN A 407 -6.70 19.27 -8.07
CA ASN A 407 -6.99 19.43 -9.49
C ASN A 407 -8.52 19.51 -9.69
N GLU A 408 -9.02 20.74 -9.87
CA GLU A 408 -10.45 21.00 -10.15
C GLU A 408 -10.91 20.37 -11.48
N GLU A 409 -9.98 20.20 -12.44
CA GLU A 409 -10.21 19.46 -13.68
C GLU A 409 -10.06 17.95 -13.48
N THR A 410 -10.82 17.40 -12.54
CA THR A 410 -10.89 15.94 -12.37
C THR A 410 -11.59 15.33 -13.58
N ARG A 411 -10.81 14.77 -14.51
CA ARG A 411 -11.33 14.03 -15.67
C ARG A 411 -11.87 12.67 -15.23
N PHE A 412 -13.11 12.37 -15.60
CA PHE A 412 -13.75 11.09 -15.32
C PHE A 412 -13.59 10.13 -16.49
N ASN A 413 -13.25 8.87 -16.21
CA ASN A 413 -13.29 7.82 -17.21
C ASN A 413 -14.69 7.20 -17.26
N TYR A 414 -15.54 7.68 -18.17
CA TYR A 414 -16.89 7.14 -18.37
C TYR A 414 -16.92 5.72 -18.96
N ALA A 415 -15.76 5.18 -19.36
CA ALA A 415 -15.64 3.88 -19.99
C ALA A 415 -15.48 2.72 -18.98
N VAL A 416 -15.45 3.00 -17.67
CA VAL A 416 -15.28 2.01 -16.61
C VAL A 416 -16.62 1.50 -16.10
N ASN A 417 -16.72 0.19 -15.85
CA ASN A 417 -17.87 -0.47 -15.23
C ASN A 417 -17.40 -1.51 -14.20
N ASN A 418 -16.93 -1.03 -13.05
CA ASN A 418 -16.45 -1.91 -11.97
C ASN A 418 -17.56 -2.37 -11.02
N ASP A 419 -18.70 -1.67 -11.03
CA ASP A 419 -19.80 -1.91 -10.11
C ASP A 419 -20.77 -2.99 -10.64
N GLY A 420 -20.57 -3.46 -11.88
CA GLY A 420 -21.41 -4.48 -12.50
C GLY A 420 -22.76 -3.94 -12.98
N ASP A 421 -22.85 -2.63 -13.19
CA ASP A 421 -24.04 -1.98 -13.73
C ASP A 421 -24.27 -2.38 -15.20
N TYR A 422 -25.46 -2.10 -15.73
CA TYR A 422 -25.74 -2.40 -17.14
C TYR A 422 -24.94 -1.52 -18.11
N PHE A 423 -24.55 -0.30 -17.69
CA PHE A 423 -23.77 0.65 -18.50
C PHE A 423 -22.51 1.13 -17.76
N PRO A 424 -21.43 1.49 -18.47
CA PRO A 424 -21.28 1.33 -19.92
C PRO A 424 -21.29 -0.14 -20.36
N SER A 425 -21.91 -0.42 -21.50
CA SER A 425 -21.95 -1.74 -22.12
C SER A 425 -21.06 -1.77 -23.35
N TYR A 426 -20.45 -2.92 -23.61
CA TYR A 426 -19.51 -3.12 -24.72
C TYR A 426 -19.99 -4.23 -25.64
N ASP A 427 -19.73 -4.05 -26.92
CA ASP A 427 -19.98 -5.05 -27.97
C ASP A 427 -18.81 -5.07 -28.95
N ALA A 428 -18.67 -6.14 -29.72
CA ALA A 428 -17.62 -6.27 -30.72
C ALA A 428 -18.04 -7.10 -31.92
N SER A 429 -17.42 -6.84 -33.08
CA SER A 429 -17.62 -7.65 -34.29
C SER A 429 -17.17 -9.09 -34.13
N HIS A 430 -16.16 -9.31 -33.28
CA HIS A 430 -15.55 -10.60 -32.99
C HIS A 430 -14.84 -10.52 -31.65
N THR A 431 -14.85 -11.61 -30.88
CA THR A 431 -14.01 -11.73 -29.68
C THR A 431 -13.19 -13.01 -29.79
N GLY A 432 -11.88 -12.85 -29.75
CA GLY A 432 -10.94 -13.96 -29.86
C GLY A 432 -10.94 -14.86 -28.63
N PRO A 433 -10.44 -16.10 -28.77
CA PRO A 433 -10.33 -17.04 -27.66
C PRO A 433 -9.46 -16.47 -26.53
N GLU A 434 -9.75 -16.87 -25.28
CA GLU A 434 -9.02 -16.45 -24.08
C GLU A 434 -8.96 -14.91 -23.86
N SER A 435 -9.90 -14.17 -24.45
CA SER A 435 -10.04 -12.72 -24.29
C SER A 435 -11.49 -12.36 -23.97
N SER A 436 -11.73 -11.20 -23.36
CA SER A 436 -13.07 -10.78 -22.94
C SER A 436 -13.23 -9.28 -23.00
N LEU A 437 -14.41 -8.83 -23.43
CA LEU A 437 -14.80 -7.42 -23.33
C LEU A 437 -14.86 -6.93 -21.88
N ALA A 438 -15.04 -7.83 -20.91
CA ALA A 438 -15.01 -7.48 -19.48
C ALA A 438 -13.66 -6.90 -19.02
N LEU A 439 -12.58 -7.22 -19.74
CA LEU A 439 -11.21 -6.83 -19.39
C LEU A 439 -10.79 -5.46 -19.98
N ILE A 440 -11.67 -4.78 -20.70
CA ILE A 440 -11.39 -3.44 -21.26
C ILE A 440 -12.22 -2.33 -20.61
N TYR A 441 -13.07 -2.67 -19.65
CA TYR A 441 -13.85 -1.72 -18.86
C TYR A 441 -13.66 -1.85 -17.34
N ASP A 442 -12.67 -2.63 -16.89
CA ASP A 442 -12.33 -2.82 -15.47
C ASP A 442 -11.53 -1.63 -14.87
N GLY A 443 -11.28 -0.60 -15.68
CA GLY A 443 -10.49 0.57 -15.32
C GLY A 443 -8.98 0.31 -15.28
N GLN A 444 -8.51 -0.87 -15.69
CA GLN A 444 -7.10 -1.22 -15.75
C GLN A 444 -6.62 -1.36 -17.19
N TYR A 445 -5.32 -1.18 -17.40
CA TYR A 445 -4.65 -1.53 -18.65
C TYR A 445 -3.34 -2.24 -18.33
N ARG A 446 -3.08 -3.34 -19.03
CA ARG A 446 -1.85 -4.13 -18.89
C ARG A 446 -1.33 -4.44 -20.28
N TYR A 447 -0.05 -4.17 -20.50
CA TYR A 447 0.64 -4.55 -21.74
C TYR A 447 1.37 -5.89 -21.62
N ASP A 448 1.43 -6.46 -20.41
CA ASP A 448 2.04 -7.75 -20.17
C ASP A 448 1.16 -8.90 -20.71
N THR A 449 1.77 -10.02 -21.06
CA THR A 449 1.05 -11.21 -21.53
C THR A 449 0.26 -11.88 -20.39
N PRO A 450 0.91 -12.26 -19.26
CA PRO A 450 0.26 -12.29 -17.94
C PRO A 450 0.62 -11.08 -17.05
N PRO A 451 -0.31 -10.54 -16.26
CA PRO A 451 -1.71 -10.96 -16.15
C PRO A 451 -2.49 -10.52 -17.40
N SER A 452 -3.28 -11.43 -17.97
CA SER A 452 -4.05 -11.13 -19.17
C SER A 452 -5.19 -10.18 -18.82
N ASN A 453 -5.10 -8.93 -19.27
CA ASN A 453 -6.18 -7.94 -19.16
C ASN A 453 -6.51 -7.36 -20.53
N ARG A 454 -7.24 -8.13 -21.35
CA ARG A 454 -7.39 -7.81 -22.77
C ARG A 454 -8.63 -8.37 -23.46
N TRP A 455 -9.02 -7.65 -24.50
CA TRP A 455 -9.84 -8.12 -25.59
C TRP A 455 -9.00 -8.19 -26.87
N THR A 456 -9.22 -9.18 -27.73
CA THR A 456 -8.54 -9.29 -29.04
C THR A 456 -9.53 -9.71 -30.12
N SER A 457 -9.23 -9.39 -31.39
CA SER A 457 -9.97 -9.91 -32.54
C SER A 457 -9.32 -11.17 -33.18
N VAL A 458 -8.44 -11.86 -32.44
CA VAL A 458 -7.75 -13.07 -32.93
C VAL A 458 -8.76 -14.11 -33.42
N GLY A 459 -8.51 -14.67 -34.60
CA GLY A 459 -9.40 -15.64 -35.24
C GLY A 459 -10.49 -15.04 -36.14
N SER A 460 -10.66 -13.72 -36.15
CA SER A 460 -11.55 -13.08 -37.13
C SER A 460 -11.05 -13.29 -38.57
N THR A 461 -11.94 -13.35 -39.55
CA THR A 461 -11.61 -13.49 -40.99
C THR A 461 -11.83 -12.20 -41.78
N THR A 462 -12.29 -11.13 -41.14
CA THR A 462 -12.56 -9.84 -41.77
C THR A 462 -11.28 -9.01 -41.92
N LYS A 463 -11.30 -7.99 -42.81
CA LYS A 463 -10.18 -7.03 -42.93
C LYS A 463 -10.16 -5.99 -41.81
N SER A 464 -11.27 -5.85 -41.10
CA SER A 464 -11.45 -4.89 -40.03
C SER A 464 -12.42 -5.43 -38.99
N ASP A 465 -12.10 -5.24 -37.73
CA ASP A 465 -12.94 -5.57 -36.58
C ASP A 465 -13.27 -4.31 -35.80
N TRP A 466 -14.35 -4.31 -35.03
CA TRP A 466 -14.71 -3.16 -34.20
C TRP A 466 -15.04 -3.57 -32.77
N VAL A 467 -14.79 -2.65 -31.85
CA VAL A 467 -15.29 -2.68 -30.48
C VAL A 467 -16.07 -1.39 -30.23
N SER A 468 -17.25 -1.52 -29.64
CA SER A 468 -18.14 -0.40 -29.33
C SER A 468 -18.41 -0.30 -27.84
N ILE A 469 -18.82 0.90 -27.43
CA ILE A 469 -19.27 1.24 -26.10
C ILE A 469 -20.60 2.01 -26.22
N ASP A 470 -21.58 1.66 -25.39
CA ASP A 470 -22.76 2.47 -25.09
C ASP A 470 -22.67 2.95 -23.64
N LEU A 471 -22.62 4.26 -23.45
CA LEU A 471 -22.57 4.90 -22.14
C LEU A 471 -23.96 4.94 -21.45
N GLY A 472 -25.01 4.45 -22.11
CA GLY A 472 -26.40 4.47 -21.64
C GLY A 472 -27.08 5.84 -21.77
N MET A 473 -26.31 6.92 -21.72
CA MET A 473 -26.75 8.29 -21.96
C MET A 473 -25.61 9.14 -22.53
N PRO A 474 -25.91 10.27 -23.20
CA PRO A 474 -24.88 11.20 -23.66
C PRO A 474 -23.99 11.71 -22.50
N ARG A 475 -22.67 11.66 -22.70
CA ARG A 475 -21.66 12.20 -21.79
C ARG A 475 -20.76 13.21 -22.51
N PRO A 476 -20.25 14.25 -21.82
CA PRO A 476 -19.25 15.14 -22.39
C PRO A 476 -17.92 14.38 -22.55
N ILE A 477 -17.48 14.17 -23.79
CA ILE A 477 -16.23 13.48 -24.10
C ILE A 477 -15.34 14.41 -24.94
N ASP A 478 -14.11 14.61 -24.50
CA ASP A 478 -13.07 15.34 -25.24
C ASP A 478 -11.87 14.45 -25.62
N THR A 479 -11.75 13.27 -25.01
CA THR A 479 -10.57 12.42 -25.09
C THR A 479 -10.94 10.95 -25.03
N ILE A 480 -10.34 10.16 -25.92
CA ILE A 480 -10.36 8.70 -25.88
C ILE A 480 -8.92 8.19 -25.87
N LYS A 481 -8.63 7.22 -25.00
CA LYS A 481 -7.33 6.57 -24.93
C LYS A 481 -7.48 5.09 -25.27
N LEU A 482 -6.76 4.64 -26.29
CA LEU A 482 -6.70 3.23 -26.68
C LEU A 482 -5.36 2.64 -26.21
N PHE A 483 -5.43 1.64 -25.35
CA PHE A 483 -4.28 0.90 -24.85
C PHE A 483 -4.08 -0.32 -25.73
N LEU A 484 -3.44 -0.12 -26.89
CA LEU A 484 -3.27 -1.15 -27.90
C LEU A 484 -2.15 -2.12 -27.49
N LEU A 485 -2.43 -3.41 -27.62
CA LEU A 485 -1.45 -4.47 -27.42
C LEU A 485 -0.57 -4.63 -28.66
N ASP A 486 0.65 -5.09 -28.42
CA ASP A 486 1.55 -5.57 -29.44
C ASP A 486 2.55 -6.50 -28.76
N ASP A 487 2.27 -7.81 -28.89
CA ASP A 487 3.07 -8.86 -28.28
C ASP A 487 4.24 -9.25 -29.21
N GLY A 488 4.39 -8.59 -30.37
CA GLY A 488 5.38 -8.92 -31.40
C GLY A 488 5.11 -10.22 -32.17
N GLU A 489 4.35 -11.13 -31.57
CA GLU A 489 3.96 -12.43 -32.12
C GLU A 489 2.45 -12.65 -31.95
N GLY A 490 1.70 -12.74 -33.05
CA GLY A 490 0.25 -13.03 -33.05
C GLY A 490 -0.64 -11.80 -32.88
N VAL A 491 -0.61 -11.14 -31.72
CA VAL A 491 -1.39 -9.90 -31.45
C VAL A 491 -0.49 -8.69 -31.71
N VAL A 492 -0.86 -7.89 -32.71
CA VAL A 492 -0.11 -6.67 -33.11
C VAL A 492 -1.04 -5.47 -33.14
N ALA A 493 -0.47 -4.27 -33.03
CA ALA A 493 -1.22 -3.04 -33.18
C ALA A 493 -1.85 -2.96 -34.59
N PRO A 494 -3.08 -2.42 -34.72
CA PRO A 494 -3.74 -2.26 -36.01
C PRO A 494 -2.95 -1.32 -36.93
N SER A 495 -2.99 -1.56 -38.25
CA SER A 495 -2.34 -0.69 -39.25
C SER A 495 -2.92 0.73 -39.23
N ARG A 496 -4.22 0.85 -38.95
CA ARG A 496 -4.96 2.10 -38.71
C ARG A 496 -6.21 1.82 -37.88
N PHE A 497 -6.74 2.85 -37.24
CA PHE A 497 -8.07 2.80 -36.64
C PHE A 497 -8.92 4.03 -37.00
N GLU A 498 -10.23 3.82 -37.00
CA GLU A 498 -11.24 4.88 -37.13
C GLU A 498 -12.02 4.99 -35.83
N LEU A 499 -12.20 6.21 -35.34
CA LEU A 499 -13.01 6.49 -34.17
C LEU A 499 -14.34 7.10 -34.61
N GLN A 500 -15.43 6.41 -34.30
CA GLN A 500 -16.76 6.73 -34.79
C GLN A 500 -17.75 6.87 -33.63
N HIS A 501 -18.82 7.66 -33.83
CA HIS A 501 -19.97 7.72 -32.95
C HIS A 501 -21.26 7.43 -33.71
N TRP A 502 -22.30 7.01 -33.00
CA TRP A 502 -23.63 6.87 -33.58
C TRP A 502 -24.35 8.23 -33.58
N ASP A 503 -24.85 8.67 -34.74
CA ASP A 503 -25.56 9.95 -34.90
C ASP A 503 -27.10 9.84 -34.77
N GLY A 504 -27.60 8.63 -34.50
CA GLY A 504 -29.03 8.30 -34.50
C GLY A 504 -29.44 7.42 -35.69
N LYS A 505 -28.67 7.42 -36.78
CA LYS A 505 -28.95 6.69 -38.03
C LYS A 505 -27.79 5.83 -38.52
N ALA A 506 -26.55 6.31 -38.35
CA ALA A 506 -25.35 5.67 -38.84
C ALA A 506 -24.17 5.89 -37.88
N TRP A 507 -23.14 5.07 -38.06
CA TRP A 507 -21.83 5.31 -37.47
C TRP A 507 -21.07 6.30 -38.35
N VAL A 508 -20.68 7.43 -37.77
CA VAL A 508 -19.95 8.51 -38.45
C VAL A 508 -18.67 8.82 -37.69
N GLU A 509 -17.64 9.30 -38.40
CA GLU A 509 -16.35 9.64 -37.78
C GLU A 509 -16.49 10.84 -36.83
N ILE A 510 -15.82 10.79 -35.68
CA ILE A 510 -15.73 11.94 -34.77
C ILE A 510 -14.85 13.01 -35.43
N PRO A 511 -15.32 14.24 -35.69
CA PRO A 511 -14.54 15.25 -36.38
C PRO A 511 -13.42 15.84 -35.49
N GLY A 512 -12.42 16.47 -36.10
CA GLY A 512 -11.44 17.30 -35.37
C GLY A 512 -10.45 16.53 -34.48
N GLN A 513 -10.20 15.26 -34.76
CA GLN A 513 -9.31 14.41 -33.98
C GLN A 513 -7.83 14.87 -34.09
N ASN A 514 -7.19 15.08 -32.95
CA ASN A 514 -5.74 15.14 -32.80
C ASN A 514 -5.24 13.84 -32.15
N ARG A 515 -4.29 13.15 -32.79
CA ARG A 515 -3.84 11.81 -32.39
C ARG A 515 -2.38 11.80 -31.95
N ASN A 516 -2.12 11.20 -30.80
CA ASN A 516 -0.78 10.92 -30.29
C ASN A 516 -0.67 9.45 -29.82
N PRO A 517 0.12 8.59 -30.49
CA PRO A 517 0.91 8.87 -31.70
C PRO A 517 0.05 9.09 -32.96
N LYS A 518 0.66 9.63 -34.03
CA LYS A 518 -0.03 9.86 -35.32
C LYS A 518 -0.44 8.55 -36.01
N THR A 519 0.42 7.56 -35.93
CA THR A 519 0.19 6.18 -36.40
C THR A 519 -0.03 5.29 -35.19
N PRO A 520 -0.96 4.31 -35.22
CA PRO A 520 -1.18 3.43 -34.08
C PRO A 520 0.12 2.75 -33.64
N ALA A 521 0.32 2.64 -32.33
CA ALA A 521 1.46 1.93 -31.76
C ALA A 521 1.01 1.11 -30.55
N GLY A 522 1.49 -0.14 -30.46
CA GLY A 522 1.26 -0.98 -29.30
C GLY A 522 2.19 -0.66 -28.13
N GLY A 523 1.85 -1.17 -26.95
CA GLY A 523 2.64 -0.97 -25.73
C GLY A 523 2.62 0.46 -25.18
N ARG A 524 1.75 1.33 -25.72
CA ARG A 524 1.58 2.72 -25.27
C ARG A 524 0.17 3.23 -25.50
N PRO A 525 -0.29 4.26 -24.76
CA PRO A 525 -1.59 4.86 -24.99
C PRO A 525 -1.61 5.58 -26.33
N ASN A 526 -2.65 5.32 -27.11
CA ASN A 526 -3.01 6.08 -28.30
C ASN A 526 -4.10 7.06 -27.87
N THR A 527 -3.71 8.31 -27.64
CA THR A 527 -4.59 9.36 -27.15
C THR A 527 -5.17 10.11 -28.35
N ILE A 528 -6.49 10.17 -28.41
CA ILE A 528 -7.27 10.91 -29.41
C ILE A 528 -8.02 12.00 -28.67
N SER A 529 -7.65 13.25 -28.90
CA SER A 529 -8.33 14.43 -28.34
C SER A 529 -9.10 15.16 -29.42
N PHE A 530 -10.26 15.70 -29.09
CA PHE A 530 -11.12 16.50 -29.97
C PHE A 530 -11.92 17.49 -29.13
N SER A 531 -12.68 18.39 -29.77
CA SER A 531 -13.56 19.33 -29.05
C SER A 531 -14.58 18.55 -28.22
N GLU A 532 -14.81 18.98 -26.96
CA GLU A 532 -15.78 18.33 -26.08
C GLU A 532 -17.14 18.20 -26.78
N THR A 533 -17.61 16.95 -26.89
CA THR A 533 -18.82 16.60 -27.64
C THR A 533 -19.69 15.66 -26.80
N PRO A 534 -21.02 15.87 -26.75
CA PRO A 534 -21.92 14.93 -26.10
C PRO A 534 -22.03 13.63 -26.90
N LEU A 535 -21.43 12.56 -26.42
CA LEU A 535 -21.41 11.24 -27.07
C LEU A 535 -22.06 10.19 -26.17
N GLN A 536 -22.85 9.29 -26.76
CA GLN A 536 -23.44 8.16 -26.05
C GLN A 536 -22.85 6.83 -26.53
N ARG A 537 -22.95 6.58 -27.84
CA ARG A 537 -22.45 5.36 -28.48
C ARG A 537 -21.24 5.67 -29.33
N MET A 538 -20.14 5.01 -29.04
CA MET A 538 -18.87 5.17 -29.75
C MET A 538 -18.35 3.80 -30.17
N ARG A 539 -17.55 3.75 -31.24
CA ARG A 539 -16.82 2.54 -31.61
C ARG A 539 -15.47 2.87 -32.20
N VAL A 540 -14.55 1.93 -32.05
CA VAL A 540 -13.25 1.93 -32.71
C VAL A 540 -13.25 0.82 -33.75
N VAL A 541 -13.01 1.17 -35.01
CA VAL A 541 -12.81 0.20 -36.10
C VAL A 541 -11.31 0.02 -36.31
N LEU A 542 -10.82 -1.19 -36.10
CA LEU A 542 -9.43 -1.60 -36.15
C LEU A 542 -9.16 -2.31 -37.48
N HIS A 543 -8.16 -1.87 -38.24
CA HIS A 543 -7.81 -2.45 -39.53
C HIS A 543 -6.50 -3.23 -39.43
N ARG A 544 -6.42 -4.35 -40.17
CA ARG A 544 -5.22 -5.19 -40.24
C ARG A 544 -4.10 -4.54 -41.04
#